data_AF-A0A7W9C893-F1
#
_entry.id   AF-A0A7W9C893-F1
#
_cell.length_a   1.000
_cell.length_b   1.000
_cell.length_c   1.000
_cell.angle_alpha   90.00
_cell.angle_beta   90.00
_cell.angle_gamma   90.00
#
_symmetry.space_group_name_H-M   'P 1'
#
loop_
_entity.id
_entity.type
_entity.pdbx_description
1 polymer ?
#
loop_
_entity_poly.entity_id
_entity_poly.type
_entity_poly.pdbx_seq_one_letter_code
_entity_poly.pdbx_strand_id
1 'polypeptide(L)'
;MLEPIASPRPSVVALAASVLLLGPVLAGCQREEPAPEAAPSQTQAQTQIQAPVVSVAPAPTLDRASLLQAMDVAASAYAAGRDPGGADLVGRRFSVRQVFGCTGPTPPPAGDAVSGGGLARWAWGDRRRTLKLTLAPGDWTDSALIAGGADSWEAVEGFWVTRPWLRTEGCPGVQGDPLAGGSVAPSPQTVGLAAVFDQDGPRTGRRNGRAYEYVVRGEGDQPPAAPSDGYRLVLEGRMAAFADGRAIRCRAAGPDQRPVCIGAVRLDRVAFEDASGRLLSEWRGG
;
A
#
# COMPACT_ATOMS: atom_id res chain seq x y z
N MET A 1 -15.44 31.36 45.29
CA MET A 1 -16.44 31.72 46.31
C MET A 1 -17.52 32.51 45.59
N LEU A 2 -18.79 32.11 45.76
CA LEU A 2 -20.03 32.50 45.03
C LEU A 2 -20.47 31.55 43.89
N GLU A 3 -21.09 30.44 44.31
CA GLU A 3 -22.41 29.95 43.81
C GLU A 3 -23.51 30.99 44.11
N PRO A 4 -24.81 30.84 43.72
CA PRO A 4 -25.54 29.75 43.01
C PRO A 4 -26.40 30.30 41.82
N ILE A 5 -27.24 29.52 41.12
CA ILE A 5 -28.70 29.42 41.33
C ILE A 5 -29.24 28.15 40.65
N ALA A 6 -30.14 27.48 41.38
CA ALA A 6 -30.76 26.21 41.07
C ALA A 6 -32.16 26.32 40.39
N SER A 7 -32.51 25.27 39.62
CA SER A 7 -33.85 24.65 39.44
C SER A 7 -35.03 25.48 38.87
N PRO A 8 -36.18 24.86 38.44
CA PRO A 8 -36.58 23.44 38.46
C PRO A 8 -37.18 22.90 37.12
N ARG A 9 -37.47 21.59 37.10
CA ARG A 9 -38.33 20.88 36.12
C ARG A 9 -39.81 21.30 36.25
N PRO A 10 -40.65 20.99 35.24
CA PRO A 10 -41.68 19.98 35.54
C PRO A 10 -41.99 18.99 34.40
N SER A 11 -42.49 17.83 34.81
CA SER A 11 -43.09 16.73 34.06
C SER A 11 -44.51 17.07 33.59
N VAL A 12 -44.98 16.52 32.45
CA VAL A 12 -46.39 16.13 32.26
C VAL A 12 -46.51 14.94 31.28
N VAL A 13 -47.17 13.88 31.75
CA VAL A 13 -47.72 12.73 31.03
C VAL A 13 -49.10 13.10 30.48
N ALA A 14 -49.49 12.68 29.27
CA ALA A 14 -50.91 12.60 28.90
C ALA A 14 -51.17 11.50 27.84
N LEU A 15 -51.84 10.45 28.32
CA LEU A 15 -52.61 9.46 27.56
C LEU A 15 -54.05 9.97 27.35
N ALA A 16 -54.66 9.71 26.19
CA ALA A 16 -56.11 9.57 25.95
C ALA A 16 -56.28 9.02 24.51
N ALA A 17 -56.81 7.84 24.17
CA ALA A 17 -57.94 7.02 24.63
C ALA A 17 -59.33 7.67 24.38
N SER A 18 -60.14 7.01 23.54
CA SER A 18 -61.63 6.84 23.60
C SER A 18 -62.27 6.85 22.20
N VAL A 19 -63.34 6.11 21.84
CA VAL A 19 -64.23 5.14 22.51
C VAL A 19 -65.15 4.49 21.43
N LEU A 20 -65.50 3.22 21.69
CA LEU A 20 -66.61 2.32 21.28
C LEU A 20 -67.75 2.77 20.35
N LEU A 21 -68.47 1.77 19.78
CA LEU A 21 -69.93 1.55 19.99
C LEU A 21 -70.41 0.11 19.60
N LEU A 22 -71.09 -0.54 20.56
CA LEU A 22 -72.27 -1.48 20.47
C LEU A 22 -72.10 -2.82 19.71
N GLY A 23 -72.55 -4.02 20.13
CA GLY A 23 -73.64 -4.51 21.00
C GLY A 23 -73.90 -6.02 20.67
N PRO A 24 -74.86 -6.74 21.31
CA PRO A 24 -74.66 -8.12 21.79
C PRO A 24 -75.39 -9.29 21.07
N VAL A 25 -74.84 -10.50 21.32
CA VAL A 25 -75.38 -11.88 21.48
C VAL A 25 -76.75 -12.26 20.88
N LEU A 26 -76.78 -13.31 20.05
CA LEU A 26 -77.78 -14.38 20.11
C LEU A 26 -77.13 -15.75 19.80
N ALA A 27 -77.47 -16.72 20.64
CA ALA A 27 -77.08 -18.13 20.54
C ALA A 27 -77.82 -18.84 19.40
N GLY A 28 -77.16 -19.82 18.79
CA GLY A 28 -77.81 -20.75 17.86
C GLY A 28 -76.82 -21.75 17.29
N CYS A 29 -76.80 -22.96 17.85
CA CYS A 29 -76.06 -24.10 17.35
C CYS A 29 -76.42 -24.37 15.88
N GLN A 30 -75.45 -24.46 14.98
CA GLN A 30 -75.65 -25.15 13.71
C GLN A 30 -74.37 -25.85 13.24
N ARG A 31 -74.43 -27.16 13.46
CA ARG A 31 -73.74 -28.29 12.83
C ARG A 31 -72.92 -27.94 11.58
N GLU A 32 -71.65 -28.33 11.65
CA GLU A 32 -70.74 -28.46 10.51
C GLU A 32 -71.24 -29.58 9.58
N GLU A 33 -71.52 -29.23 8.33
CA GLU A 33 -71.75 -30.18 7.24
C GLU A 33 -70.57 -30.04 6.25
N PRO A 34 -69.81 -31.10 5.96
CA PRO A 34 -68.62 -30.99 5.13
C PRO A 34 -69.04 -30.88 3.66
N ALA A 35 -68.76 -29.72 3.07
CA ALA A 35 -68.95 -29.48 1.65
C ALA A 35 -67.69 -29.88 0.84
N PRO A 36 -67.86 -30.30 -0.43
CA PRO A 36 -66.89 -31.10 -1.17
C PRO A 36 -65.67 -30.32 -1.68
N GLU A 37 -64.57 -31.05 -1.81
CA GLU A 37 -63.26 -30.64 -2.35
C GLU A 37 -63.34 -29.68 -3.55
N ALA A 38 -62.86 -28.44 -3.35
CA ALA A 38 -62.61 -27.50 -4.43
C ALA A 38 -61.26 -27.79 -5.10
N ALA A 39 -61.25 -27.74 -6.43
CA ALA A 39 -60.14 -28.04 -7.33
C ALA A 39 -58.81 -27.33 -6.98
N PRO A 40 -57.65 -27.92 -7.35
CA PRO A 40 -56.34 -27.39 -7.00
C PRO A 40 -56.15 -25.96 -7.54
N SER A 41 -55.81 -25.06 -6.61
CA SER A 41 -55.39 -23.70 -6.93
C SER A 41 -54.10 -23.76 -7.75
N GLN A 42 -54.14 -23.23 -8.98
CA GLN A 42 -52.94 -23.05 -9.77
C GLN A 42 -52.04 -22.02 -9.10
N THR A 43 -50.94 -22.47 -8.51
CA THR A 43 -49.84 -21.63 -8.06
C THR A 43 -49.33 -20.83 -9.26
N GLN A 44 -49.68 -19.55 -9.33
CA GLN A 44 -49.03 -18.63 -10.26
C GLN A 44 -47.57 -18.49 -9.79
N ALA A 45 -46.66 -19.08 -10.55
CA ALA A 45 -45.23 -18.86 -10.37
C ALA A 45 -44.95 -17.38 -10.66
N GLN A 46 -44.83 -16.58 -9.60
CA GLN A 46 -44.28 -15.25 -9.69
C GLN A 46 -42.80 -15.40 -10.02
N THR A 47 -42.45 -15.25 -11.30
CA THR A 47 -41.07 -15.11 -11.74
C THR A 47 -40.52 -13.83 -11.10
N GLN A 48 -39.83 -13.97 -9.97
CA GLN A 48 -39.03 -12.90 -9.40
C GLN A 48 -37.90 -12.60 -10.38
N ILE A 49 -37.98 -11.46 -11.06
CA ILE A 49 -36.87 -10.93 -11.85
C ILE A 49 -35.80 -10.53 -10.83
N GLN A 50 -34.83 -11.41 -10.58
CA GLN A 50 -33.65 -11.07 -9.80
C GLN A 50 -32.87 -10.01 -10.58
N ALA A 51 -32.74 -8.80 -10.03
CA ALA A 51 -31.87 -7.78 -10.59
C ALA A 51 -30.44 -8.37 -10.66
N PRO A 52 -29.74 -8.28 -11.80
CA PRO A 52 -28.41 -8.83 -11.92
C PRO A 52 -27.50 -8.16 -10.89
N VAL A 53 -26.94 -8.97 -9.99
CA VAL A 53 -25.93 -8.52 -9.03
C VAL A 53 -24.70 -8.15 -9.85
N VAL A 54 -24.47 -6.86 -10.09
CA VAL A 54 -23.29 -6.38 -10.79
C VAL A 54 -22.09 -6.61 -9.87
N SER A 55 -21.35 -7.69 -10.13
CA SER A 55 -20.07 -7.95 -9.46
C SER A 55 -19.07 -6.89 -9.92
N VAL A 56 -18.77 -5.92 -9.05
CA VAL A 56 -17.72 -4.94 -9.31
C VAL A 56 -16.38 -5.67 -9.19
N ALA A 57 -15.63 -5.72 -10.30
CA ALA A 57 -14.29 -6.31 -10.28
C ALA A 57 -13.42 -5.61 -9.23
N PRO A 58 -12.59 -6.35 -8.46
CA PRO A 58 -11.66 -5.74 -7.52
C PRO A 58 -10.81 -4.68 -8.22
N ALA A 59 -10.54 -3.56 -7.52
CA ALA A 59 -9.68 -2.52 -8.05
C ALA A 59 -8.33 -3.12 -8.48
N PRO A 60 -7.77 -2.73 -9.64
CA PRO A 60 -6.52 -3.28 -10.12
C PRO A 60 -5.37 -2.95 -9.16
N THR A 61 -4.45 -3.90 -9.03
CA THR A 61 -3.19 -3.72 -8.29
C THR A 61 -2.44 -2.52 -8.85
N LEU A 62 -1.96 -1.66 -7.96
CA LEU A 62 -1.13 -0.51 -8.30
C LEU A 62 0.26 -1.02 -8.73
N ASP A 63 0.53 -1.04 -10.03
CA ASP A 63 1.83 -1.37 -10.57
C ASP A 63 2.83 -0.20 -10.45
N ARG A 64 4.08 -0.42 -10.88
CA ARG A 64 5.11 0.62 -10.86
C ARG A 64 4.69 1.90 -11.58
N ALA A 65 4.16 1.78 -12.80
CA ALA A 65 3.82 2.92 -13.62
C ALA A 65 2.70 3.76 -12.99
N SER A 66 1.69 3.10 -12.44
CA SER A 66 0.55 3.70 -11.77
C SER A 66 0.94 4.32 -10.42
N LEU A 67 1.79 3.65 -9.63
CA LEU A 67 2.33 4.22 -8.39
C LEU A 67 3.12 5.50 -8.69
N LEU A 68 4.04 5.46 -9.67
CA LEU A 68 4.81 6.64 -10.05
C LEU A 68 3.92 7.77 -10.56
N GLN A 69 2.86 7.46 -11.30
CA GLN A 69 1.88 8.45 -11.74
C GLN A 69 1.18 9.11 -10.55
N ALA A 70 0.76 8.34 -9.55
CA ALA A 70 0.16 8.89 -8.33
C ALA A 70 1.14 9.79 -7.57
N MET A 71 2.41 9.38 -7.48
CA MET A 71 3.46 10.17 -6.84
C MET A 71 3.77 11.47 -7.59
N ASP A 72 3.79 11.46 -8.93
CA ASP A 72 3.97 12.66 -9.75
C ASP A 72 2.81 13.65 -9.57
N VAL A 73 1.57 13.16 -9.52
CA VAL A 73 0.37 13.98 -9.25
C VAL A 73 0.46 14.61 -7.86
N ALA A 74 0.81 13.81 -6.84
CA ALA A 74 0.98 14.29 -5.47
C ALA A 74 2.11 15.33 -5.36
N ALA A 75 3.25 15.12 -6.04
CA ALA A 75 4.35 16.07 -6.07
C ALA A 75 3.95 17.41 -6.70
N SER A 76 3.22 17.36 -7.82
CA SER A 76 2.71 18.56 -8.49
C SER A 76 1.69 19.31 -7.61
N ALA A 77 0.76 18.59 -6.97
CA ALA A 77 -0.19 19.18 -6.04
C ALA A 77 0.50 19.84 -4.85
N TYR A 78 1.49 19.18 -4.23
CA TYR A 78 2.32 19.74 -3.18
C TYR A 78 3.02 21.03 -3.62
N ALA A 79 3.70 21.01 -4.78
CA ALA A 79 4.41 22.18 -5.30
C ALA A 79 3.47 23.36 -5.59
N ALA A 80 2.21 23.08 -5.92
CA ALA A 80 1.16 24.07 -6.08
C ALA A 80 0.51 24.53 -4.76
N GLY A 81 0.97 24.06 -3.60
CA GLY A 81 0.38 24.36 -2.30
C GLY A 81 -1.00 23.75 -2.08
N ARG A 82 -1.35 22.70 -2.82
CA ARG A 82 -2.61 21.94 -2.69
C ARG A 82 -2.38 20.65 -1.92
N ASP A 83 -3.47 20.03 -1.48
CA ASP A 83 -3.40 18.70 -0.86
C ASP A 83 -2.81 17.67 -1.85
N PRO A 84 -1.70 17.00 -1.52
CA PRO A 84 -1.12 15.92 -2.33
C PRO A 84 -2.06 14.74 -2.61
N GLY A 85 -3.12 14.57 -1.82
CA GLY A 85 -4.14 13.53 -2.02
C GLY A 85 -3.65 12.12 -1.64
N GLY A 86 -4.19 11.10 -2.32
CA GLY A 86 -3.85 9.69 -2.09
C GLY A 86 -4.67 8.99 -1.01
N ALA A 87 -5.75 9.60 -0.52
CA ALA A 87 -6.70 8.92 0.38
C ALA A 87 -7.40 7.73 -0.31
N ASP A 88 -7.67 7.86 -1.61
CA ASP A 88 -8.23 6.81 -2.48
C ASP A 88 -7.28 5.62 -2.70
N LEU A 89 -5.99 5.80 -2.38
CA LEU A 89 -5.00 4.74 -2.49
C LEU A 89 -4.96 3.85 -1.26
N VAL A 90 -5.43 4.32 -0.10
CA VAL A 90 -5.37 3.56 1.17
C VAL A 90 -6.07 2.21 1.00
N GLY A 91 -5.38 1.14 1.39
CA GLY A 91 -5.87 -0.24 1.28
C GLY A 91 -5.72 -0.88 -0.11
N ARG A 92 -5.39 -0.11 -1.16
CA ARG A 92 -5.11 -0.68 -2.49
C ARG A 92 -3.89 -1.57 -2.44
N ARG A 93 -3.97 -2.72 -3.12
CA ARG A 93 -2.81 -3.59 -3.32
C ARG A 93 -1.84 -2.93 -4.30
N PHE A 94 -0.55 -3.13 -4.09
CA PHE A 94 0.48 -2.72 -5.04
C PHE A 94 1.47 -3.86 -5.33
N SER A 95 2.08 -3.81 -6.51
CA SER A 95 3.22 -4.64 -6.89
C SER A 95 4.18 -3.78 -7.71
N VAL A 96 5.31 -3.42 -7.11
CA VAL A 96 6.34 -2.61 -7.75
C VAL A 96 7.52 -3.51 -8.02
N ARG A 97 7.75 -3.78 -9.31
CA ARG A 97 8.96 -4.45 -9.78
C ARG A 97 9.92 -3.39 -10.31
N GLN A 98 11.14 -3.34 -9.76
CA GLN A 98 12.14 -2.34 -10.14
C GLN A 98 13.49 -2.97 -10.45
N VAL A 99 14.13 -2.46 -11.50
CA VAL A 99 15.41 -2.98 -11.97
C VAL A 99 16.58 -2.41 -11.17
N PHE A 100 17.57 -3.25 -10.87
CA PHE A 100 18.85 -2.82 -10.32
C PHE A 100 20.02 -3.59 -10.96
N GLY A 101 21.23 -3.04 -10.85
CA GLY A 101 22.45 -3.69 -11.35
C GLY A 101 22.82 -3.43 -12.80
N CYS A 102 22.05 -2.62 -13.53
CA CYS A 102 22.25 -2.32 -14.95
C CYS A 102 23.62 -1.69 -15.30
N THR A 103 24.27 -1.02 -14.34
CA THR A 103 25.52 -0.29 -14.55
C THR A 103 26.71 -0.97 -13.88
N GLY A 104 26.59 -2.26 -13.56
CA GLY A 104 27.64 -3.03 -12.88
C GLY A 104 27.50 -3.09 -11.36
N PRO A 105 28.52 -3.65 -10.67
CA PRO A 105 28.48 -3.86 -9.23
C PRO A 105 28.50 -2.52 -8.49
N THR A 106 27.70 -2.42 -7.44
CA THR A 106 27.69 -1.28 -6.54
C THR A 106 28.23 -1.74 -5.19
N PRO A 107 29.42 -1.27 -4.76
CA PRO A 107 29.95 -1.62 -3.45
C PRO A 107 29.00 -1.12 -2.35
N PRO A 108 29.05 -1.72 -1.15
CA PRO A 108 28.32 -1.18 -0.01
C PRO A 108 28.75 0.29 0.22
N PRO A 109 27.83 1.16 0.68
CA PRO A 109 28.18 2.54 1.00
C PRO A 109 29.30 2.57 2.06
N ALA A 110 30.22 3.53 1.92
CA ALA A 110 31.28 3.74 2.90
C ALA A 110 30.71 4.42 4.16
N GLY A 111 30.94 3.84 5.34
CA GLY A 111 30.49 4.35 6.64
C GLY A 111 29.00 4.11 6.95
N ASP A 112 28.54 4.63 8.10
CA ASP A 112 27.16 4.56 8.61
C ASP A 112 26.17 5.46 7.82
N ALA A 113 26.40 5.64 6.52
CA ALA A 113 25.62 6.55 5.70
C ALA A 113 24.17 6.07 5.57
N VAL A 114 23.32 6.60 6.45
CA VAL A 114 21.84 6.53 6.42
C VAL A 114 21.28 6.87 5.03
N SER A 115 22.02 7.66 4.24
CA SER A 115 21.71 8.04 2.86
C SER A 115 21.81 6.91 1.82
N GLY A 116 22.40 5.75 2.15
CA GLY A 116 22.58 4.60 1.23
C GLY A 116 21.59 3.44 1.44
N GLY A 117 20.68 3.56 2.40
CA GLY A 117 19.62 2.58 2.66
C GLY A 117 18.48 2.66 1.64
N GLY A 118 17.69 1.60 1.53
CA GLY A 118 16.46 1.52 0.74
C GLY A 118 16.65 1.22 -0.75
N LEU A 119 17.88 1.10 -1.26
CA LEU A 119 18.17 0.72 -2.65
C LEU A 119 18.79 -0.68 -2.73
N ALA A 120 18.30 -1.48 -3.70
CA ALA A 120 18.88 -2.78 -4.00
C ALA A 120 20.20 -2.62 -4.78
N ARG A 121 21.18 -3.48 -4.45
CA ARG A 121 22.52 -3.48 -5.04
C ARG A 121 23.00 -4.90 -5.28
N TRP A 122 24.00 -5.05 -6.14
CA TRP A 122 24.78 -6.28 -6.23
C TRP A 122 26.27 -5.99 -6.18
N ALA A 123 27.04 -6.93 -5.65
CA ALA A 123 28.50 -6.90 -5.66
C ALA A 123 29.07 -8.29 -5.91
N TRP A 124 30.32 -8.36 -6.38
CA TRP A 124 31.05 -9.62 -6.40
C TRP A 124 31.36 -10.06 -4.97
N GLY A 125 31.16 -11.34 -4.68
CA GLY A 125 31.68 -11.99 -3.49
C GLY A 125 33.13 -12.47 -3.68
N ASP A 126 33.60 -13.31 -2.76
CA ASP A 126 34.99 -13.75 -2.67
C ASP A 126 35.57 -14.19 -4.02
N ARG A 127 36.68 -13.55 -4.41
CA ARG A 127 37.42 -13.85 -5.64
C ARG A 127 36.52 -13.94 -6.90
N ARG A 128 35.40 -13.19 -6.93
CA ARG A 128 34.38 -13.19 -8.00
C ARG A 128 33.73 -14.57 -8.26
N ARG A 129 33.76 -15.47 -7.28
CA ARG A 129 33.13 -16.79 -7.37
C ARG A 129 31.61 -16.76 -7.12
N THR A 130 31.12 -15.66 -6.58
CA THR A 130 29.71 -15.46 -6.28
C THR A 130 29.30 -14.02 -6.58
N LEU A 131 27.99 -13.78 -6.73
CA LEU A 131 27.39 -12.45 -6.69
C LEU A 131 26.51 -12.36 -5.46
N LYS A 132 26.65 -11.27 -4.70
CA LYS A 132 25.77 -10.99 -3.56
C LYS A 132 24.78 -9.91 -3.96
N LEU A 133 23.49 -10.22 -3.85
CA LEU A 133 22.38 -9.28 -3.95
C LEU A 133 22.04 -8.79 -2.55
N THR A 134 21.77 -7.50 -2.39
CA THR A 134 21.49 -6.91 -1.08
C THR A 134 20.49 -5.78 -1.20
N LEU A 135 19.53 -5.74 -0.28
CA LEU A 135 18.65 -4.60 -0.02
C LEU A 135 18.60 -4.39 1.49
N ALA A 136 19.23 -3.35 2.00
CA ALA A 136 19.07 -2.91 3.38
C ALA A 136 18.02 -1.80 3.40
N PRO A 137 16.89 -1.92 4.12
CA PRO A 137 15.95 -0.81 4.29
C PRO A 137 16.64 0.37 4.98
N GLY A 138 16.26 1.60 4.62
CA GLY A 138 16.66 2.78 5.39
C GLY A 138 15.86 2.86 6.69
N ASP A 139 16.45 3.37 7.77
CA ASP A 139 15.68 3.74 8.96
C ASP A 139 15.12 5.16 8.75
N TRP A 140 13.81 5.27 8.60
CA TRP A 140 13.12 6.54 8.38
C TRP A 140 12.31 7.00 9.59
N THR A 141 12.37 6.27 10.71
CA THR A 141 11.54 6.49 11.91
C THR A 141 11.61 7.95 12.38
N ASP A 142 12.81 8.48 12.57
CA ASP A 142 13.04 9.87 13.00
C ASP A 142 13.34 10.83 11.83
N SER A 143 13.10 10.39 10.59
CA SER A 143 13.40 11.20 9.43
C SER A 143 12.33 12.29 9.23
N ALA A 144 12.76 13.45 8.72
CA ALA A 144 11.82 14.49 8.33
C ALA A 144 10.95 14.11 7.11
N LEU A 145 11.13 12.92 6.50
CA LEU A 145 10.20 12.37 5.50
C LEU A 145 8.92 11.85 6.16
N ILE A 146 9.04 11.36 7.40
CA ILE A 146 7.93 10.83 8.21
C ILE A 146 7.40 11.91 9.16
N ALA A 147 8.28 12.77 9.68
CA ALA A 147 7.90 13.86 10.57
C ALA A 147 6.88 14.80 9.91
N GLY A 148 5.86 15.22 10.66
CA GLY A 148 4.83 16.15 10.18
C GLY A 148 3.38 15.76 10.47
N GLY A 149 3.13 14.66 11.20
CA GLY A 149 1.79 14.30 11.67
C GLY A 149 1.83 13.76 13.11
N ALA A 150 0.65 13.54 13.71
CA ALA A 150 0.49 12.84 15.00
C ALA A 150 0.77 11.33 14.89
N ASP A 151 1.57 10.94 13.91
CA ASP A 151 1.94 9.55 13.63
C ASP A 151 2.83 9.00 14.74
N SER A 152 2.31 8.04 15.50
CA SER A 152 3.06 7.32 16.52
C SER A 152 3.53 5.96 15.98
N TRP A 153 4.26 5.93 14.87
CA TRP A 153 4.84 4.69 14.36
C TRP A 153 5.95 4.21 15.32
N GLU A 154 6.02 2.91 15.60
CA GLU A 154 7.16 2.31 16.33
C GLU A 154 8.42 2.34 15.47
N ALA A 155 8.24 2.12 14.17
CA ALA A 155 9.33 2.09 13.22
C ALA A 155 8.84 2.37 11.81
N VAL A 156 9.74 2.94 11.01
CA VAL A 156 9.51 3.08 9.58
C VAL A 156 10.74 2.61 8.80
N GLU A 157 10.54 1.60 7.96
CA GLU A 157 11.55 1.08 7.05
C GLU A 157 11.36 1.68 5.64
N GLY A 158 12.40 2.35 5.16
CA GLY A 158 12.41 3.10 3.92
C GLY A 158 12.95 2.33 2.72
N PHE A 159 12.23 2.40 1.61
CA PHE A 159 12.61 1.82 0.32
C PHE A 159 12.53 2.89 -0.77
N TRP A 160 13.64 3.15 -1.44
CA TRP A 160 13.65 4.10 -2.56
C TRP A 160 13.21 3.42 -3.85
N VAL A 161 12.46 4.16 -4.68
CA VAL A 161 12.10 3.72 -6.02
C VAL A 161 13.20 4.11 -6.99
N THR A 162 13.95 3.14 -7.52
CA THR A 162 15.09 3.41 -8.42
C THR A 162 14.61 4.12 -9.68
N ARG A 163 15.22 5.26 -10.03
CA ARG A 163 14.89 6.04 -11.25
C ARG A 163 13.38 6.35 -11.32
N PRO A 164 12.86 7.24 -10.46
CA PRO A 164 11.42 7.50 -10.38
C PRO A 164 10.79 8.10 -11.65
N TRP A 165 11.59 8.50 -12.64
CA TRP A 165 11.13 8.91 -13.96
C TRP A 165 10.98 7.74 -14.96
N LEU A 166 11.47 6.55 -14.63
CA LEU A 166 11.41 5.37 -15.49
C LEU A 166 10.21 4.49 -15.09
N ARG A 167 9.16 4.49 -15.92
CA ARG A 167 7.94 3.70 -15.69
C ARG A 167 8.10 2.22 -16.05
N THR A 168 9.05 1.89 -16.93
CA THR A 168 9.35 0.51 -17.31
C THR A 168 10.18 -0.20 -16.24
N GLU A 169 10.19 -1.53 -16.29
CA GLU A 169 10.80 -2.39 -15.27
C GLU A 169 12.10 -3.06 -15.75
N GLY A 170 12.61 -2.64 -16.91
CA GLY A 170 13.87 -3.10 -17.50
C GLY A 170 14.97 -2.06 -17.37
N CYS A 171 16.20 -2.45 -17.70
CA CYS A 171 17.33 -1.53 -17.68
C CYS A 171 17.11 -0.33 -18.63
N PRO A 172 17.62 0.87 -18.27
CA PRO A 172 17.50 2.03 -19.13
C PRO A 172 18.21 1.78 -20.46
N GLY A 173 17.52 2.02 -21.57
CA GLY A 173 18.09 1.86 -22.92
C GLY A 173 18.92 3.05 -23.39
N VAL A 174 18.87 4.18 -22.68
CA VAL A 174 19.64 5.38 -23.01
C VAL A 174 21.11 5.19 -22.63
N GLN A 175 22.01 5.57 -23.54
CA GLN A 175 23.44 5.65 -23.27
C GLN A 175 23.78 6.99 -22.63
N GLY A 176 24.87 7.04 -21.87
CA GLY A 176 25.40 8.30 -21.36
C GLY A 176 25.77 9.24 -22.51
N ASP A 177 25.61 10.54 -22.30
CA ASP A 177 26.03 11.55 -23.27
C ASP A 177 27.56 11.44 -23.48
N PRO A 178 28.03 11.10 -24.70
CA PRO A 178 29.45 10.95 -24.97
C PRO A 178 30.23 12.27 -24.84
N LEU A 179 29.54 13.42 -24.88
CA LEU A 179 30.12 14.74 -24.72
C LEU A 179 30.16 15.19 -23.26
N ALA A 180 29.40 14.55 -22.38
CA ALA A 180 29.48 14.77 -20.95
C ALA A 180 30.78 14.14 -20.43
N GLY A 181 31.84 14.95 -20.32
CA GLY A 181 33.10 14.51 -19.74
C GLY A 181 32.93 14.10 -18.26
N GLY A 182 33.44 12.93 -17.90
CA GLY A 182 33.52 12.47 -16.51
C GLY A 182 32.27 11.73 -16.00
N SER A 183 32.31 11.31 -14.74
CA SER A 183 31.17 10.65 -14.09
C SER A 183 30.11 11.67 -13.71
N VAL A 184 28.93 11.59 -14.33
CA VAL A 184 27.78 12.41 -13.95
C VAL A 184 27.21 11.93 -12.61
N ALA A 185 27.04 12.85 -11.66
CA ALA A 185 26.42 12.53 -10.38
C ALA A 185 24.95 12.07 -10.60
N PRO A 186 24.49 10.99 -9.93
CA PRO A 186 23.11 10.55 -10.07
C PRO A 186 22.14 11.60 -9.50
N SER A 187 21.00 11.78 -10.16
CA SER A 187 19.92 12.60 -9.61
C SER A 187 19.49 12.10 -8.23
N PRO A 188 19.18 12.98 -7.27
CA PRO A 188 18.66 12.59 -5.97
C PRO A 188 17.37 11.76 -6.08
N GLN A 189 17.13 10.90 -5.08
CA GLN A 189 15.89 10.15 -4.99
C GLN A 189 14.72 11.07 -4.65
N THR A 190 13.59 10.91 -5.34
CA THR A 190 12.39 11.76 -5.13
C THR A 190 11.12 10.95 -4.85
N VAL A 191 11.17 9.62 -4.95
CA VAL A 191 10.02 8.75 -4.65
C VAL A 191 10.46 7.58 -3.80
N GLY A 192 9.76 7.34 -2.70
CA GLY A 192 10.00 6.22 -1.79
C GLY A 192 8.72 5.54 -1.31
N LEU A 193 8.90 4.37 -0.69
CA LEU A 193 7.88 3.63 0.03
C LEU A 193 8.33 3.50 1.50
N ALA A 194 7.46 3.90 2.40
CA ALA A 194 7.65 3.83 3.85
C ALA A 194 6.86 2.64 4.39
N ALA A 195 7.53 1.53 4.69
CA ALA A 195 6.92 0.43 5.41
C ALA A 195 6.76 0.83 6.87
N VAL A 196 5.51 1.06 7.28
CA VAL A 196 5.17 1.57 8.62
C VAL A 196 4.80 0.43 9.56
N PHE A 197 5.15 0.57 10.84
CA PHE A 197 4.87 -0.40 11.91
C PHE A 197 4.29 0.31 13.14
N ASP A 198 3.13 -0.15 13.64
CA ASP A 198 2.45 0.42 14.81
C ASP A 198 3.10 -0.05 16.13
N GLN A 199 2.97 0.74 17.19
CA GLN A 199 3.44 0.41 18.55
C GLN A 199 2.88 -0.91 19.09
N ASP A 200 1.59 -1.16 18.81
CA ASP A 200 0.87 -2.36 19.25
C ASP A 200 0.65 -3.36 18.10
N GLY A 201 1.27 -3.11 16.94
CA GLY A 201 1.14 -3.95 15.76
C GLY A 201 2.03 -5.20 15.83
N PRO A 202 1.76 -6.22 15.00
CA PRO A 202 2.69 -7.33 14.82
C PRO A 202 4.06 -6.79 14.39
N ARG A 203 5.09 -7.17 15.13
CA ARG A 203 6.50 -6.90 14.75
C ARG A 203 7.00 -7.88 13.68
N THR A 204 6.15 -8.81 13.26
CA THR A 204 6.43 -9.75 12.18
C THR A 204 6.63 -8.98 10.88
N GLY A 205 7.63 -9.37 10.09
CA GLY A 205 7.99 -8.68 8.84
C GLY A 205 8.99 -7.52 8.99
N ARG A 206 9.15 -6.93 10.18
CA ARG A 206 10.19 -5.90 10.42
C ARG A 206 11.59 -6.50 10.27
N ARG A 207 12.48 -5.80 9.60
CA ARG A 207 13.88 -6.21 9.40
C ARG A 207 14.82 -5.71 10.48
N ASN A 208 14.48 -4.62 11.17
CA ASN A 208 15.35 -3.99 12.18
C ASN A 208 16.75 -3.72 11.61
N GLY A 209 16.80 -3.16 10.39
CA GLY A 209 18.04 -2.90 9.66
C GLY A 209 18.69 -4.13 9.00
N ARG A 210 18.20 -5.35 9.24
CA ARG A 210 18.76 -6.56 8.60
C ARG A 210 18.44 -6.61 7.11
N ALA A 211 19.48 -6.58 6.28
CA ALA A 211 19.32 -6.63 4.84
C ALA A 211 18.59 -7.91 4.35
N TYR A 212 17.88 -7.77 3.24
CA TYR A 212 17.51 -8.89 2.37
C TYR A 212 18.74 -9.25 1.56
N GLU A 213 19.19 -10.51 1.65
CA GLU A 213 20.43 -10.95 1.04
C GLU A 213 20.26 -12.27 0.30
N TYR A 214 20.82 -12.34 -0.90
CA TYR A 214 20.86 -13.56 -1.70
C TYR A 214 22.22 -13.71 -2.37
N VAL A 215 22.73 -14.94 -2.44
CA VAL A 215 24.01 -15.25 -3.08
C VAL A 215 23.75 -16.07 -4.34
N VAL A 216 24.04 -15.47 -5.50
CA VAL A 216 24.06 -16.16 -6.78
C VAL A 216 25.38 -16.91 -6.90
N ARG A 217 25.28 -18.20 -7.21
CA ARG A 217 26.42 -19.06 -7.55
C ARG A 217 26.36 -19.38 -9.04
N GLY A 218 27.52 -19.59 -9.64
CA GLY A 218 27.59 -20.10 -11.01
C GLY A 218 27.25 -21.59 -11.07
N GLU A 219 27.22 -22.12 -12.29
CA GLU A 219 26.96 -23.53 -12.54
C GLU A 219 28.26 -24.32 -12.57
N GLY A 220 28.33 -25.41 -11.79
CA GLY A 220 29.55 -26.19 -11.62
C GLY A 220 30.71 -25.34 -11.08
N ASP A 221 31.87 -25.44 -11.72
CA ASP A 221 33.08 -24.69 -11.35
C ASP A 221 33.16 -23.30 -12.00
N GLN A 222 32.19 -22.92 -12.83
CA GLN A 222 32.19 -21.62 -13.48
C GLN A 222 31.69 -20.53 -12.53
N PRO A 223 32.29 -19.32 -12.56
CA PRO A 223 31.75 -18.18 -11.83
C PRO A 223 30.39 -17.76 -12.42
N PRO A 224 29.51 -17.14 -11.62
CA PRO A 224 28.26 -16.59 -12.14
C PRO A 224 28.54 -15.47 -13.15
N ALA A 225 27.73 -15.43 -14.21
CA ALA A 225 27.80 -14.36 -15.21
C ALA A 225 27.35 -13.02 -14.61
N ALA A 226 27.99 -11.92 -15.04
CA ALA A 226 27.54 -10.59 -14.66
C ALA A 226 26.15 -10.31 -15.27
N PRO A 227 25.23 -9.67 -14.52
CA PRO A 227 23.86 -9.42 -14.99
C PRO A 227 23.81 -8.27 -16.01
N SER A 228 23.87 -8.55 -17.31
CA SER A 228 23.75 -7.54 -18.37
C SER A 228 22.41 -6.80 -18.34
N ASP A 229 21.33 -7.54 -18.09
CA ASP A 229 19.96 -7.01 -18.06
C ASP A 229 19.48 -6.67 -16.64
N GLY A 230 20.39 -6.68 -15.67
CA GLY A 230 20.10 -6.42 -14.26
C GLY A 230 19.22 -7.48 -13.58
N TYR A 231 18.98 -7.26 -12.29
CA TYR A 231 18.04 -8.02 -11.47
C TYR A 231 16.78 -7.20 -11.20
N ARG A 232 15.72 -7.85 -10.71
CA ARG A 232 14.50 -7.16 -10.27
C ARG A 232 14.36 -7.31 -8.76
N LEU A 233 14.07 -6.19 -8.12
CA LEU A 233 13.49 -6.16 -6.78
C LEU A 233 11.98 -6.07 -6.94
N VAL A 234 11.24 -6.97 -6.31
CA VAL A 234 9.78 -6.90 -6.22
C VAL A 234 9.39 -6.51 -4.80
N LEU A 235 8.56 -5.47 -4.69
CA LEU A 235 7.93 -5.00 -3.46
C LEU A 235 6.42 -5.11 -3.64
N GLU A 236 5.77 -5.91 -2.80
CA GLU A 236 4.33 -6.13 -2.85
C GLU A 236 3.70 -5.92 -1.49
N GLY A 237 2.46 -5.45 -1.51
CA GLY A 237 1.70 -5.24 -0.28
C GLY A 237 0.47 -4.37 -0.50
N ARG A 238 0.16 -3.55 0.50
CA ARG A 238 -0.95 -2.60 0.46
C ARG A 238 -0.51 -1.21 0.86
N MET A 239 -1.11 -0.20 0.25
CA MET A 239 -0.95 1.17 0.69
C MET A 239 -1.58 1.33 2.08
N ALA A 240 -0.84 1.93 3.00
CA ALA A 240 -1.31 2.31 4.32
C ALA A 240 -1.72 3.79 4.32
N ALA A 241 -2.33 4.23 5.41
CA ALA A 241 -2.58 5.64 5.66
C ALA A 241 -1.54 6.17 6.67
N PHE A 242 -1.08 7.40 6.46
CA PHE A 242 -0.52 8.22 7.53
C PHE A 242 -1.65 8.71 8.46
N ALA A 243 -1.31 9.33 9.60
CA ALA A 243 -2.25 9.82 10.60
C ALA A 243 -3.24 10.88 10.07
N ASP A 244 -2.89 11.55 8.98
CA ASP A 244 -3.77 12.49 8.27
C ASP A 244 -4.74 11.81 7.29
N GLY A 245 -4.74 10.48 7.23
CA GLY A 245 -5.61 9.67 6.37
C GLY A 245 -5.12 9.48 4.94
N ARG A 246 -4.01 10.12 4.54
CA ARG A 246 -3.47 10.02 3.17
C ARG A 246 -2.49 8.86 3.05
N ALA A 247 -2.40 8.26 1.86
CA ALA A 247 -1.36 7.27 1.58
C ALA A 247 -0.03 7.89 1.12
N ILE A 248 -0.03 9.15 0.67
CA ILE A 248 1.15 9.84 0.13
C ILE A 248 1.44 11.12 0.92
N ARG A 249 2.71 11.33 1.24
CA ARG A 249 3.23 12.60 1.76
C ARG A 249 4.35 13.10 0.89
N CYS A 250 4.42 14.41 0.72
CA CYS A 250 5.48 15.07 -0.04
C CYS A 250 6.12 16.16 0.81
N ARG A 251 7.39 16.42 0.55
CA ARG A 251 8.13 17.54 1.13
C ARG A 251 9.16 18.10 0.15
N ALA A 252 9.48 19.37 0.28
CA ALA A 252 10.58 20.02 -0.43
C ALA A 252 11.27 21.03 0.49
N ALA A 253 12.55 21.30 0.26
CA ALA A 253 13.28 22.33 1.00
C ALA A 253 12.91 23.76 0.56
N GLY A 254 12.34 23.91 -0.65
CA GLY A 254 11.92 25.18 -1.23
C GLY A 254 11.17 24.95 -2.55
N PRO A 255 10.60 26.00 -3.16
CA PRO A 255 9.78 25.89 -4.38
C PRO A 255 10.58 25.44 -5.61
N ASP A 256 11.88 25.73 -5.66
CA ASP A 256 12.76 25.34 -6.78
C ASP A 256 13.33 23.92 -6.63
N GLN A 257 12.96 23.21 -5.56
CA GLN A 257 13.39 21.84 -5.32
C GLN A 257 12.28 20.87 -5.67
N ARG A 258 12.62 19.84 -6.45
CA ARG A 258 11.66 18.75 -6.74
C ARG A 258 11.19 18.12 -5.41
N PRO A 259 9.88 18.02 -5.16
CA PRO A 259 9.39 17.36 -3.96
C PRO A 259 9.84 15.90 -3.88
N VAL A 260 10.19 15.47 -2.68
CA VAL A 260 10.35 14.07 -2.33
C VAL A 260 9.02 13.57 -1.79
N CYS A 261 8.41 12.60 -2.48
CA CYS A 261 7.16 11.99 -2.08
C CYS A 261 7.37 10.55 -1.61
N ILE A 262 6.72 10.18 -0.52
CA ILE A 262 6.75 8.83 0.03
C ILE A 262 5.33 8.28 0.17
N GLY A 263 5.16 6.99 -0.12
CA GLY A 263 3.93 6.25 0.11
C GLY A 263 4.01 5.41 1.36
N ALA A 264 3.04 5.52 2.27
CA ALA A 264 2.92 4.59 3.39
C ALA A 264 2.47 3.22 2.87
N VAL A 265 3.11 2.15 3.33
CA VAL A 265 2.79 0.78 2.91
C VAL A 265 2.87 -0.21 4.06
N ARG A 266 2.13 -1.32 3.93
CA ARG A 266 2.42 -2.59 4.60
C ARG A 266 2.95 -3.55 3.55
N LEU A 267 4.14 -4.09 3.75
CA LEU A 267 4.75 -5.04 2.83
C LEU A 267 4.28 -6.46 3.16
N ASP A 268 3.72 -7.13 2.16
CA ASP A 268 3.37 -8.54 2.22
C ASP A 268 4.54 -9.41 1.73
N ARG A 269 5.29 -8.92 0.72
CA ARG A 269 6.34 -9.68 0.04
C ARG A 269 7.45 -8.80 -0.50
N VAL A 270 8.68 -9.26 -0.31
CA VAL A 270 9.90 -8.74 -0.93
C VAL A 270 10.58 -9.89 -1.67
N ALA A 271 11.00 -9.69 -2.91
CA ALA A 271 11.66 -10.74 -3.68
C ALA A 271 12.76 -10.21 -4.59
N PHE A 272 13.73 -11.08 -4.88
CA PHE A 272 14.68 -10.90 -5.97
C PHE A 272 14.34 -11.84 -7.12
N GLU A 273 14.35 -11.31 -8.35
CA GLU A 273 14.19 -12.06 -9.59
C GLU A 273 15.36 -11.77 -10.55
N ASP A 274 15.64 -12.70 -11.45
CA ASP A 274 16.53 -12.45 -12.59
C ASP A 274 15.80 -11.72 -13.74
N ALA A 275 16.51 -11.48 -14.84
CA ALA A 275 15.96 -10.73 -15.97
C ALA A 275 14.83 -11.43 -16.72
N SER A 276 14.72 -12.75 -16.62
CA SER A 276 13.63 -13.54 -17.20
C SER A 276 12.37 -13.52 -16.34
N GLY A 277 12.45 -12.95 -15.12
CA GLY A 277 11.38 -13.01 -14.12
C GLY A 277 11.42 -14.29 -13.27
N ARG A 278 12.49 -15.09 -13.36
CA ARG A 278 12.65 -16.26 -12.49
C ARG A 278 12.97 -15.80 -11.08
N LEU A 279 12.22 -16.32 -10.11
CA LEU A 279 12.41 -16.06 -8.69
C LEU A 279 13.77 -16.61 -8.20
N LEU A 280 14.55 -15.75 -7.55
CA LEU A 280 15.83 -16.11 -6.92
C LEU A 280 15.68 -16.30 -5.41
N SER A 281 14.95 -15.38 -4.76
CA SER A 281 14.68 -15.42 -3.33
C SER A 281 13.44 -14.62 -2.99
N GLU A 282 12.77 -15.00 -1.90
CA GLU A 282 11.54 -14.37 -1.42
C GLU A 282 11.52 -14.29 0.10
N TRP A 283 10.96 -13.19 0.61
CA TRP A 283 10.66 -12.96 2.01
C TRP A 283 9.22 -12.49 2.12
N ARG A 284 8.46 -13.06 3.06
CA ARG A 284 7.08 -12.68 3.36
C ARG A 284 6.96 -12.19 4.80
N GLY A 285 6.13 -11.17 5.00
CA GLY A 285 5.62 -10.83 6.34
C GLY A 285 4.65 -11.93 6.75
N GLY A 286 4.95 -12.64 7.84
CA GLY A 286 4.09 -13.70 8.37
C GLY A 286 2.83 -13.17 9.02
#